data_AF-A0A958XR07-F1
#
_entry.id   AF-A0A958XR07-F1
#
_cell.length_a   1.000
_cell.length_b   1.000
_cell.length_c   1.000
_cell.angle_alpha   90.00
_cell.angle_beta   90.00
_cell.angle_gamma   90.00
#
_symmetry.space_group_name_H-M   'P 1'
#
loop_
_entity.id
_entity.type
_entity.pdbx_description
1 polymer ?
#
loop_
_entity_poly.entity_id
_entity_poly.type
_entity_poly.pdbx_seq_one_letter_code
_entity_poly.pdbx_strand_id
1 'polypeptide(L)'
;ASEARALEAAGNEIRYAADAKITDEMADKMPFDLYREGHYYYHRTHAHPNSTFRYTMSSLLDLMEFDAATNMDLINQPLLMMAGSKADTYY
;
A
#
# COMPACT_ATOMS: atom_id res chain seq x y z
N ALA A 1 -9.60 11.48 -6.32
CA ALA A 1 -10.20 10.13 -6.16
C ALA A 1 -11.63 10.07 -6.69
N SER A 2 -12.55 10.96 -6.26
CA SER A 2 -13.96 10.95 -6.73
C SER A 2 -14.10 11.07 -8.26
N GLU A 3 -13.33 11.94 -8.91
CA GLU A 3 -13.30 12.03 -10.37
C GLU A 3 -12.84 10.72 -11.04
N ALA A 4 -11.82 10.07 -10.47
CA ALA A 4 -11.32 8.79 -11.00
C ALA A 4 -12.38 7.68 -10.88
N ARG A 5 -13.13 7.64 -9.76
CA ARG A 5 -14.25 6.73 -9.56
C ARG A 5 -15.38 6.98 -10.58
N ALA A 6 -15.70 8.24 -10.86
CA ALA A 6 -16.73 8.58 -11.86
C ALA A 6 -16.32 8.16 -13.28
N LEU A 7 -15.04 8.34 -13.65
CA LEU A 7 -14.51 7.88 -14.94
C LEU A 7 -14.56 6.36 -15.09
N GLU A 8 -14.11 5.63 -14.07
CA GLU A 8 -14.15 4.16 -14.03
C GLU A 8 -15.59 3.63 -14.14
N ALA A 9 -16.54 4.21 -13.38
CA ALA A 9 -17.95 3.82 -13.43
C ALA A 9 -18.61 4.08 -14.79
N ALA A 10 -18.13 5.09 -15.54
CA ALA A 10 -18.56 5.37 -16.90
C ALA A 10 -17.89 4.47 -17.96
N GLY A 11 -17.06 3.50 -17.55
CA GLY A 11 -16.34 2.60 -18.46
C GLY A 11 -15.15 3.24 -19.18
N ASN A 12 -14.67 4.40 -18.69
CA ASN A 12 -13.51 5.10 -19.24
C ASN A 12 -12.20 4.61 -18.60
N GLU A 13 -11.11 5.34 -18.85
CA GLU A 13 -9.77 5.05 -18.33
C GLU A 13 -9.73 4.90 -16.80
N ILE A 14 -9.10 3.82 -16.33
CA ILE A 14 -8.77 3.61 -14.93
C ILE A 14 -7.46 4.34 -14.62
N ARG A 15 -7.52 5.32 -13.72
CA ARG A 15 -6.35 6.06 -13.25
C ARG A 15 -5.65 5.30 -12.12
N TYR A 16 -4.33 5.29 -12.13
CA TYR A 16 -3.50 4.63 -11.11
C TYR A 16 -2.64 5.64 -10.33
N ALA A 17 -2.38 5.30 -9.08
CA ALA A 17 -1.38 5.93 -8.23
C ALA A 17 -0.16 5.02 -8.06
N ALA A 18 0.94 5.57 -7.55
CA ALA A 18 2.19 4.86 -7.27
C ALA A 18 2.77 4.07 -8.46
N ASP A 19 2.52 4.55 -9.70
CA ASP A 19 3.00 3.95 -10.96
C ASP A 19 4.40 4.44 -11.37
N ALA A 20 5.13 5.07 -10.43
CA ALA A 20 6.47 5.59 -10.67
C ALA A 20 7.51 4.47 -10.60
N LYS A 21 8.43 4.45 -11.57
CA LYS A 21 9.59 3.55 -11.56
C LYS A 21 10.68 4.12 -10.65
N ILE A 22 10.79 3.58 -9.44
CA ILE A 22 11.87 3.90 -8.51
C ILE A 22 13.15 3.15 -8.92
N THR A 23 14.29 3.85 -8.92
CA THR A 23 15.61 3.23 -9.11
C THR A 23 16.24 2.85 -7.77
N ASP A 24 17.28 2.02 -7.79
CA ASP A 24 17.97 1.58 -6.57
C ASP A 24 18.61 2.79 -5.86
N GLU A 25 19.19 3.73 -6.62
CA GLU A 25 19.78 4.96 -6.06
C GLU A 25 18.74 5.89 -5.43
N MET A 26 17.50 5.87 -5.92
CA MET A 26 16.40 6.62 -5.31
C MET A 26 15.91 5.94 -4.04
N ALA A 27 15.81 4.61 -4.03
CA ALA A 27 15.45 3.82 -2.86
C ALA A 27 16.49 4.00 -1.74
N ASP A 28 17.78 3.96 -2.06
CA ASP A 28 18.87 4.13 -1.09
C ASP A 28 18.87 5.49 -0.38
N LYS A 29 18.28 6.51 -1.02
CA LYS A 29 18.13 7.85 -0.44
C LYS A 29 16.86 8.01 0.39
N MET A 30 15.97 7.02 0.42
CA MET A 30 14.75 7.11 1.22
C MET A 30 15.08 7.11 2.71
N PRO A 31 14.53 8.05 3.49
CA PRO A 31 14.83 8.19 4.91
C PRO A 31 14.18 7.12 5.79
N PHE A 32 13.21 6.36 5.25
CA PHE A 32 12.46 5.33 5.97
C PHE A 32 12.79 3.94 5.43
N ASP A 33 12.99 2.99 6.35
CA ASP A 33 13.43 1.63 6.02
C ASP A 33 12.31 0.89 5.28
N LEU A 34 11.05 1.01 5.73
CA LEU A 34 9.86 0.41 5.10
C LEU A 34 9.81 0.56 3.58
N TYR A 35 9.94 1.79 3.07
CA TYR A 35 9.84 2.05 1.63
C TYR A 35 11.10 1.63 0.87
N ARG A 36 12.28 1.82 1.47
CA ARG A 36 13.56 1.41 0.88
C ARG A 36 13.63 -0.11 0.73
N GLU A 37 13.36 -0.84 1.80
CA GLU A 37 13.38 -2.30 1.82
C GLU A 37 12.23 -2.89 0.99
N GLY A 38 11.05 -2.26 1.03
CA GLY A 38 9.91 -2.62 0.18
C GLY A 38 10.27 -2.59 -1.31
N HIS A 39 11.00 -1.57 -1.77
CA HIS A 39 11.50 -1.51 -3.14
C HIS A 39 12.36 -2.73 -3.50
N TYR A 40 13.37 -3.06 -2.68
CA TYR A 40 14.25 -4.20 -2.93
C TYR A 40 13.52 -5.55 -2.87
N TYR A 41 12.50 -5.67 -2.02
CA TYR A 41 11.68 -6.87 -1.95
C TYR A 41 10.83 -7.03 -3.22
N TYR A 42 9.98 -6.05 -3.53
CA TYR A 42 8.99 -6.16 -4.60
C TYR A 42 9.57 -5.98 -6.02
N HIS A 43 10.72 -5.32 -6.18
CA HIS A 43 11.28 -5.02 -7.52
C HIS A 43 12.62 -5.70 -7.82
N ARG A 44 13.27 -6.36 -6.86
CA ARG A 44 14.57 -7.04 -7.09
C ARG A 44 14.54 -8.50 -6.67
N THR A 45 14.43 -8.75 -5.37
CA THR A 45 14.64 -10.09 -4.82
C THR A 45 13.44 -11.03 -4.97
N HIS A 46 12.21 -10.48 -4.92
CA HIS A 46 10.96 -11.23 -5.00
C HIS A 46 10.00 -10.63 -6.03
N ALA A 47 10.57 -10.15 -7.15
CA ALA A 47 9.78 -9.55 -8.21
C ALA A 47 8.80 -10.57 -8.83
N HIS A 48 7.54 -10.16 -8.95
CA HIS A 48 6.48 -10.97 -9.56
C HIS A 48 5.75 -10.14 -10.62
N PRO A 49 5.47 -10.70 -11.82
CA PRO A 49 4.89 -9.93 -12.94
C PRO A 49 3.54 -9.27 -12.62
N ASN A 50 2.80 -9.78 -11.64
CA ASN A 50 1.50 -9.24 -11.22
C ASN A 50 1.59 -8.35 -9.96
N SER A 51 2.77 -8.12 -9.39
CA SER A 51 2.96 -7.25 -8.22
C SER A 51 3.60 -5.94 -8.67
N THR A 52 2.76 -4.93 -8.94
CA THR A 52 3.17 -3.72 -9.65
C THR A 52 3.14 -2.44 -8.81
N PHE A 53 2.96 -2.54 -7.48
CA PHE A 53 2.89 -1.47 -6.48
C PHE A 53 1.78 -0.41 -6.68
N ARG A 54 1.27 -0.26 -7.90
CA ARG A 54 0.18 0.64 -8.26
C ARG A 54 -1.17 0.15 -7.76
N TYR A 55 -2.04 1.10 -7.48
CA TYR A 55 -3.43 0.89 -7.10
C TYR A 55 -4.32 1.93 -7.79
N THR A 56 -5.61 1.63 -7.92
CA THR A 56 -6.55 2.54 -8.60
C THR A 56 -6.74 3.80 -7.76
N MET A 57 -6.75 4.96 -8.41
CA MET A 57 -7.01 6.24 -7.75
C MET A 57 -8.43 6.32 -7.15
N SER A 58 -9.36 5.49 -7.62
CA SER A 58 -10.72 5.37 -7.09
C SER A 58 -10.75 4.68 -5.72
N SER A 59 -9.88 3.69 -5.47
CA SER A 59 -9.77 2.97 -4.18
C SER A 59 -9.24 3.84 -3.04
N LEU A 60 -8.64 5.00 -3.32
CA LEU A 60 -8.20 5.93 -2.27
C LEU A 60 -9.34 6.40 -1.37
N LEU A 61 -10.57 6.51 -1.87
CA LEU A 61 -11.71 6.88 -1.02
C LEU A 61 -11.97 5.79 0.02
N ASP A 62 -11.96 4.52 -0.40
CA ASP A 62 -12.20 3.39 0.50
C ASP A 62 -11.02 3.21 1.45
N LEU A 63 -9.79 3.40 0.97
CA LEU A 63 -8.58 3.32 1.80
C LEU A 63 -8.55 4.40 2.89
N MET A 64 -8.98 5.63 2.59
CA MET A 64 -8.96 6.75 3.55
C MET A 64 -10.08 6.65 4.59
N GLU A 65 -11.17 5.94 4.27
CA GLU A 65 -12.27 5.65 5.20
C GLU A 65 -12.01 4.38 6.03
N PHE A 66 -11.17 3.48 5.53
CA PHE A 66 -10.86 2.23 6.20
C PHE A 66 -10.06 2.43 7.48
N ASP A 67 -10.55 1.82 8.56
CA ASP A 67 -9.84 1.69 9.84
C ASP A 67 -9.77 0.22 10.23
N ALA A 68 -8.55 -0.32 10.28
CA ALA A 68 -8.28 -1.72 10.62
C ALA A 68 -8.69 -2.09 12.06
N ALA A 69 -8.82 -1.11 12.95
CA ALA A 69 -9.25 -1.30 14.33
C ALA A 69 -10.79 -1.29 14.50
N THR A 70 -11.55 -1.00 13.43
CA THR A 70 -13.02 -0.98 13.48
C THR A 70 -13.58 -2.29 14.02
N ASN A 71 -14.38 -2.21 15.09
CA ASN A 71 -14.98 -3.35 15.80
C ASN A 71 -13.97 -4.35 16.40
N MET A 72 -12.69 -4.00 16.53
CA MET A 72 -11.68 -4.87 17.12
C MET A 72 -11.99 -5.22 18.58
N ASP A 73 -12.72 -4.34 19.28
CA ASP A 73 -13.24 -4.56 20.63
C ASP A 73 -14.25 -5.71 20.75
N LEU A 74 -14.86 -6.13 19.63
CA LEU A 74 -15.78 -7.28 19.60
C LEU A 74 -15.06 -8.63 19.52
N ILE A 75 -13.73 -8.64 19.33
CA ILE A 75 -12.95 -9.88 19.28
C ILE A 75 -12.89 -10.48 20.69
N ASN A 76 -13.59 -11.60 20.87
CA ASN A 76 -13.65 -12.35 22.12
C ASN A 76 -12.78 -13.61 22.13
N GLN A 77 -11.99 -13.83 21.07
CA GLN A 77 -11.01 -14.89 20.98
C GLN A 77 -9.61 -14.37 21.36
N PRO A 78 -8.71 -15.20 21.90
CA PRO A 78 -7.33 -14.79 22.14
C PRO A 78 -6.65 -14.30 20.85
N LEU A 79 -6.05 -13.11 20.90
CA LEU A 79 -5.32 -12.50 19.78
C LEU A 79 -3.87 -12.24 20.17
N LEU A 80 -2.93 -12.69 19.33
CA LEU A 80 -1.51 -12.37 19.45
C LEU A 80 -1.11 -11.44 18.30
N MET A 81 -0.77 -10.20 18.65
CA MET A 81 -0.18 -9.23 17.73
C MET A 81 1.34 -9.25 17.88
N MET A 82 2.06 -9.35 16.77
CA MET A 82 3.53 -9.32 16.76
C MET A 82 4.01 -8.23 15.83
N ALA A 83 4.92 -7.40 16.32
CA ALA A 83 5.60 -6.40 15.51
C ALA A 83 7.10 -6.43 15.77
N GLY A 84 7.90 -6.19 14.73
CA GLY A 84 9.35 -6.10 14.84
C GLY A 84 9.76 -4.88 15.66
N SER A 85 10.86 -4.99 16.41
CA SER A 85 11.38 -3.88 17.24
C SER A 85 11.86 -2.67 16.42
N LYS A 86 12.05 -2.83 15.11
CA LYS A 86 12.42 -1.78 14.15
C LYS A 86 11.32 -1.46 13.13
N ALA A 87 10.10 -1.94 13.33
CA ALA A 87 9.02 -1.64 12.40
C ALA A 87 8.75 -0.13 12.37
N ASP A 88 8.69 0.46 11.17
CA ASP A 88 8.31 1.87 11.00
C ASP A 88 6.84 2.13 11.40
N THR A 89 6.05 1.07 11.54
CA THR A 89 4.59 1.11 11.68
C THR A 89 4.10 0.01 12.63
N TYR A 90 3.15 0.34 13.51
CA TYR A 90 2.47 -0.63 14.42
C TYR A 90 0.96 -0.70 14.19
N TYR A 91 0.50 -0.09 13.10
CA TYR A 91 -0.89 -0.06 12.69
C TYR A 91 -1.25 -1.30 11.87
#